data_AF-A0A444ZY59-F1
#
_entry.id   AF-A0A444ZY59-F1
#
_cell.length_a   1.000
_cell.length_b   1.000
_cell.length_c   1.000
_cell.angle_alpha   90.00
_cell.angle_beta   90.00
_cell.angle_gamma   90.00
#
_symmetry.space_group_name_H-M   'P 1'
#
loop_
_entity.id
_entity.type
_entity.pdbx_description
1 polymer ?
#
loop_
_entity_poly.entity_id
_entity_poly.type
_entity_poly.pdbx_seq_one_letter_code
_entity_poly.pdbx_strand_id
1 'polypeptide(L)'
;MWDVVSGLQVNLMKKTNMGGASPGEATKEVDTTGEKRKGKELNGNIFKKTCISTQTTINNIFKKNLREEVCLEISTLFHNNGIPFNVSRSKEYSRIFEKAIRYGQEFKPPSYHELRVPLLKKHVELVQQSLEEHREYWKQVGCTIMIDGWTDKRR
;
A
#
# COMPACT_ATOMS: atom_id res chain seq x y z
N MET A 1 25.48 21.11 21.81
CA MET A 1 24.74 19.84 21.58
C MET A 1 24.26 19.17 22.87
N TRP A 2 24.81 19.52 24.04
CA TRP A 2 24.34 19.05 25.35
C TRP A 2 23.23 19.91 25.98
N ASP A 3 23.03 21.15 25.50
CA ASP A 3 22.04 22.09 26.09
C ASP A 3 20.57 21.72 25.83
N VAL A 4 20.28 21.00 24.74
CA VAL A 4 18.91 20.58 24.39
C VAL A 4 18.43 19.44 25.31
N VAL A 5 19.34 18.56 25.72
CA VAL A 5 19.03 17.42 26.59
C VAL A 5 18.80 17.88 28.03
N SER A 6 19.56 18.85 28.52
CA SER A 6 19.36 19.47 29.83
C SER A 6 17.98 20.14 29.95
N GLY A 7 17.51 20.80 28.89
CA GLY A 7 16.19 21.44 28.87
C GLY A 7 15.02 20.46 28.99
N LEU A 8 15.15 19.27 28.39
CA LEU A 8 14.12 18.22 28.47
C LEU A 8 14.05 17.57 29.85
N GLN A 9 15.19 17.36 30.53
CA GLN A 9 15.21 16.83 31.90
C GLN A 9 14.59 17.79 32.91
N VAL A 10 14.87 19.08 32.82
CA VAL A 10 14.29 20.09 33.73
C VAL A 10 12.77 20.20 33.58
N ASN A 11 12.24 19.96 32.37
CA ASN A 11 10.80 20.03 32.12
C ASN A 11 10.05 18.75 32.57
N LEU A 12 10.75 17.60 32.61
CA LEU A 12 10.22 16.35 33.15
C LEU A 12 10.05 16.42 34.68
N MET A 13 11.01 17.01 35.39
CA MET A 13 11.00 17.12 36.87
C MET A 13 9.97 18.14 37.40
N LYS A 14 9.60 19.14 36.60
CA LYS A 14 8.55 20.11 36.96
C LYS A 14 7.13 19.57 36.83
N LYS A 15 6.92 18.57 35.94
CA LYS A 15 5.58 18.02 35.66
C LYS A 15 5.12 16.97 36.69
N THR A 16 6.03 16.50 37.54
CA THR A 16 5.75 15.46 38.55
C THR A 16 5.51 16.01 39.96
N ASN A 17 5.60 17.32 40.19
CA ASN A 17 5.55 17.88 41.56
C ASN A 17 4.61 19.09 41.72
N MET A 18 3.32 18.89 41.45
CA MET A 18 2.16 19.56 42.05
C MET A 18 0.95 18.64 41.72
N GLY A 19 0.37 17.80 42.57
CA GLY A 19 0.31 17.72 44.03
C GLY A 19 -1.15 17.38 44.34
N GLY A 20 -1.41 16.20 44.92
CA GLY A 20 -2.76 15.75 45.25
C GLY A 20 -2.75 14.61 46.27
N ALA A 21 -2.63 14.98 47.54
CA ALA A 21 -2.88 14.11 48.69
C ALA A 21 -4.30 14.38 49.23
N SER A 22 -4.99 13.32 49.67
CA SER A 22 -6.19 13.36 50.52
C SER A 22 -6.06 12.20 51.53
N PRO A 23 -6.54 12.32 52.78
CA PRO A 23 -7.93 11.90 53.07
C PRO A 23 -8.64 12.66 54.23
N GLY A 24 -9.98 12.60 54.25
CA GLY A 24 -10.74 12.54 55.52
C GLY A 24 -11.91 13.51 55.75
N GLU A 25 -13.13 12.93 55.71
CA GLU A 25 -14.31 13.16 56.58
C GLU A 25 -15.31 14.35 56.47
N ALA A 26 -16.59 13.91 56.38
CA ALA A 26 -17.80 14.38 57.08
C ALA A 26 -18.71 15.52 56.52
N THR A 27 -19.84 15.08 55.97
CA THR A 27 -21.25 15.49 56.23
C THR A 27 -21.85 16.85 55.78
N LYS A 28 -22.98 16.69 55.05
CA LYS A 28 -24.30 17.37 55.12
C LYS A 28 -24.69 18.52 54.15
N GLU A 29 -25.58 18.14 53.21
CA GLU A 29 -26.94 18.65 52.86
C GLU A 29 -27.25 20.15 52.59
N VAL A 30 -27.99 20.37 51.48
CA VAL A 30 -29.23 21.19 51.30
C VAL A 30 -29.27 22.03 50.00
N ASP A 31 -30.48 22.00 49.44
CA ASP A 31 -31.06 22.36 48.14
C ASP A 31 -31.29 23.86 47.89
N THR A 32 -31.34 24.29 46.61
CA THR A 32 -32.39 25.10 45.94
C THR A 32 -31.92 26.02 44.79
N THR A 33 -32.52 25.76 43.61
CA THR A 33 -33.17 26.68 42.64
C THR A 33 -32.54 28.03 42.26
N GLY A 34 -32.38 28.27 40.94
CA GLY A 34 -32.73 29.58 40.36
C GLY A 34 -31.84 30.21 39.26
N GLU A 35 -32.34 30.14 38.02
CA GLU A 35 -32.36 31.22 37.02
C GLU A 35 -31.13 31.67 36.19
N LYS A 36 -31.50 32.13 34.98
CA LYS A 36 -30.72 32.25 33.75
C LYS A 36 -30.58 33.73 33.39
N ARG A 37 -29.39 34.25 33.10
CA ARG A 37 -29.23 35.52 32.35
C ARG A 37 -28.09 35.46 31.34
N LYS A 38 -28.38 36.02 30.17
CA LYS A 38 -27.69 35.89 28.88
C LYS A 38 -26.87 37.16 28.61
N GLY A 39 -25.69 37.00 28.00
CA GLY A 39 -25.08 38.00 27.11
C GLY A 39 -23.66 38.44 27.45
N LYS A 40 -22.69 38.09 26.59
CA LYS A 40 -22.09 39.01 25.58
C LYS A 40 -21.01 38.28 24.78
N GLU A 41 -21.13 38.35 23.46
CA GLU A 41 -20.19 37.80 22.48
C GLU A 41 -18.88 38.61 22.44
N LEU A 42 -17.75 37.91 22.33
CA LEU A 42 -16.54 38.40 21.65
C LEU A 42 -15.92 37.25 20.84
N ASN A 43 -16.34 37.19 19.59
CA ASN A 43 -15.55 36.98 18.37
C ASN A 43 -14.27 36.14 18.45
N GLY A 44 -14.30 34.98 17.79
CA GLY A 44 -13.12 34.18 17.49
C GLY A 44 -13.48 32.90 16.76
N ASN A 45 -13.71 33.01 15.43
CA ASN A 45 -13.91 31.86 14.55
C ASN A 45 -12.64 31.00 14.47
N ILE A 46 -12.44 30.09 15.43
CA ILE A 46 -11.34 29.12 15.49
C ILE A 46 -11.61 27.88 14.61
N PHE A 47 -12.81 27.77 14.02
CA PHE A 47 -13.18 26.67 13.13
C PHE A 47 -12.67 26.82 11.70
N LYS A 48 -11.37 27.10 11.51
CA LYS A 48 -10.71 26.89 10.22
C LYS A 48 -9.52 25.95 10.39
N LYS A 49 -9.58 24.85 9.61
CA LYS A 49 -8.65 23.71 9.50
C LYS A 49 -8.74 22.66 10.61
N THR A 50 -9.85 21.92 10.60
CA THR A 50 -9.74 20.48 10.85
C THR A 50 -9.08 19.89 9.61
N CYS A 51 -7.75 19.78 9.62
CA CYS A 51 -7.12 18.66 8.95
C CYS A 51 -7.77 17.44 9.60
N ILE A 52 -8.64 16.73 8.90
CA ILE A 52 -9.06 15.42 9.38
C ILE A 52 -7.81 14.55 9.22
N SER A 53 -6.88 14.64 10.17
CA SER A 53 -5.90 13.59 10.37
C SER A 53 -6.71 12.44 10.93
N THR A 54 -7.32 11.66 10.04
CA THR A 54 -7.85 10.36 10.40
C THR A 54 -6.71 9.63 11.09
N GLN A 55 -6.84 9.36 12.39
CA GLN A 55 -5.85 8.61 13.14
C GLN A 55 -5.67 7.29 12.41
N THR A 56 -4.47 7.03 11.91
CA THR A 56 -4.21 5.80 11.15
C THR A 56 -4.24 4.66 12.15
N THR A 57 -5.20 3.74 12.00
CA THR A 57 -5.27 2.55 12.86
C THR A 57 -3.97 1.76 12.76
N ILE A 58 -3.54 1.12 13.85
CA ILE A 58 -2.34 0.28 13.91
C ILE A 58 -2.26 -0.70 12.73
N ASN A 59 -3.37 -1.36 12.38
CA ASN A 59 -3.47 -2.26 11.22
C ASN A 59 -3.15 -1.59 9.87
N ASN A 60 -3.54 -0.32 9.69
CA ASN A 60 -3.24 0.43 8.47
C ASN A 60 -1.77 0.81 8.40
N ILE A 61 -1.11 1.04 9.53
CA ILE A 61 0.34 1.31 9.59
C ILE A 61 1.10 0.05 9.18
N PHE A 62 0.80 -1.10 9.81
CA PHE A 62 1.45 -2.37 9.46
C PHE A 62 1.24 -2.76 7.99
N LYS A 63 0.02 -2.61 7.45
CA LYS A 63 -0.24 -2.89 6.03
C LYS A 63 0.52 -1.95 5.09
N LYS A 64 0.70 -0.67 5.46
CA LYS A 64 1.49 0.27 4.66
C LYS A 64 2.97 -0.07 4.66
N ASN A 65 3.53 -0.47 5.81
CA ASN A 65 4.92 -0.89 5.91
C ASN A 65 5.18 -2.14 5.05
N LEU A 66 4.32 -3.17 5.15
CA LEU A 66 4.41 -4.37 4.32
C LEU A 66 4.29 -4.06 2.82
N ARG A 67 3.39 -3.14 2.45
CA ARG A 67 3.27 -2.69 1.05
C ARG A 67 4.56 -2.02 0.57
N GLU A 68 5.16 -1.17 1.39
CA GLU A 68 6.39 -0.46 1.04
C GLU A 68 7.54 -1.44 0.80
N GLU A 69 7.73 -2.42 1.69
CA GLU A 69 8.72 -3.49 1.54
C GLU A 69 8.54 -4.26 0.21
N VAL A 70 7.32 -4.71 -0.09
CA VAL A 70 7.03 -5.44 -1.34
C VAL A 70 7.28 -4.55 -2.57
N CYS A 71 6.90 -3.27 -2.52
CA CYS A 71 7.14 -2.35 -3.63
C CYS A 71 8.63 -2.08 -3.85
N LEU A 72 9.44 -2.04 -2.79
CA LEU A 72 10.90 -1.90 -2.89
C LEU A 72 11.52 -3.14 -3.55
N GLU A 73 11.11 -4.35 -3.17
CA GLU A 73 11.61 -5.58 -3.79
C GLU A 73 11.27 -5.67 -5.29
N ILE A 74 10.03 -5.31 -5.64
CA ILE A 74 9.61 -5.21 -7.04
C ILE A 74 10.47 -4.17 -7.79
N SER A 75 10.71 -3.01 -7.19
CA SER A 75 11.58 -1.98 -7.79
C SER A 75 12.98 -2.54 -8.03
N THR A 76 13.58 -3.20 -7.04
CA THR A 76 14.90 -3.84 -7.15
C THR A 76 14.95 -4.87 -8.28
N LEU A 77 13.90 -5.69 -8.44
CA LEU A 77 13.77 -6.64 -9.55
C LEU A 77 13.86 -5.95 -10.91
N PHE A 78 13.15 -4.83 -11.10
CA PHE A 78 13.14 -4.09 -12.38
C PHE A 78 14.51 -3.49 -12.69
N HIS A 79 15.13 -2.84 -11.71
CA HIS A 79 16.42 -2.17 -11.90
C HIS A 79 17.54 -3.18 -12.16
N ASN A 80 17.62 -4.26 -11.37
CA ASN A 80 18.72 -5.23 -11.47
C ASN A 80 18.65 -6.08 -12.74
N ASN A 81 17.45 -6.38 -13.24
CA ASN A 81 17.27 -7.22 -14.43
C ASN A 81 17.02 -6.42 -15.71
N GLY A 82 17.07 -5.08 -15.66
CA GLY A 82 16.82 -4.22 -16.81
C GLY A 82 15.42 -4.40 -17.40
N ILE A 83 14.42 -4.67 -16.57
CA ILE A 83 13.04 -4.87 -17.03
C ILE A 83 12.44 -3.51 -17.38
N PRO A 84 11.91 -3.30 -18.59
CA PRO A 84 11.32 -2.02 -18.94
C PRO A 84 10.02 -1.79 -18.15
N PHE A 85 9.79 -0.54 -17.72
CA PHE A 85 8.64 -0.20 -16.87
C PHE A 85 7.28 -0.41 -17.54
N ASN A 86 7.23 -0.56 -18.87
CA ASN A 86 6.00 -0.89 -19.60
C ASN A 86 5.38 -2.22 -19.15
N VAL A 87 6.17 -3.16 -18.62
CA VAL A 87 5.69 -4.44 -18.06
C VAL A 87 4.69 -4.19 -16.94
N SER A 88 4.87 -3.15 -16.12
CA SER A 88 3.95 -2.83 -15.03
C SER A 88 2.54 -2.43 -15.48
N ARG A 89 2.38 -2.02 -16.75
CA ARG A 89 1.10 -1.66 -17.36
C ARG A 89 0.40 -2.85 -18.03
N SER A 90 1.10 -3.98 -18.15
CA SER A 90 0.59 -5.17 -18.80
C SER A 90 -0.45 -5.86 -17.92
N LYS A 91 -1.45 -6.52 -18.52
CA LYS A 91 -2.48 -7.25 -17.77
C LYS A 91 -1.90 -8.45 -17.04
N GLU A 92 -0.86 -9.05 -17.64
CA GLU A 92 -0.12 -10.19 -17.11
C GLU A 92 0.54 -9.83 -15.78
N TYR A 93 1.13 -8.63 -15.68
CA TYR A 93 1.76 -8.15 -14.45
C TYR A 93 0.79 -8.14 -13.27
N SER A 94 -0.37 -7.51 -13.41
CA SER A 94 -1.40 -7.52 -12.34
C SER A 94 -1.91 -8.93 -12.04
N ARG A 95 -2.07 -9.76 -13.08
CA ARG A 95 -2.63 -11.11 -12.95
C ARG A 95 -1.69 -12.08 -12.22
N ILE A 96 -0.37 -11.87 -12.30
CA ILE A 96 0.62 -12.63 -11.52
C ILE A 96 0.35 -12.44 -10.02
N PHE A 97 0.26 -11.19 -9.56
CA PHE A 97 0.01 -10.90 -8.14
C PHE A 97 -1.37 -11.35 -7.70
N GLU A 98 -2.41 -11.13 -8.50
CA GLU A 98 -3.76 -11.59 -8.16
C GLU A 98 -3.81 -13.11 -7.92
N LYS A 99 -3.20 -13.89 -8.83
CA LYS A 99 -3.15 -15.34 -8.72
C LYS A 99 -2.27 -15.80 -7.55
N ALA A 100 -1.12 -15.17 -7.34
CA ALA A 100 -0.22 -15.49 -6.22
C ALA A 100 -0.88 -15.20 -4.86
N ILE A 101 -1.52 -14.03 -4.72
CA ILE A 101 -2.25 -13.64 -3.50
C ILE A 101 -3.43 -14.59 -3.26
N ARG A 102 -4.16 -14.98 -4.31
CA ARG A 102 -5.26 -15.95 -4.21
C ARG A 102 -4.78 -17.34 -3.78
N TYR A 103 -3.59 -17.76 -4.22
CA TYR A 103 -2.99 -19.01 -3.78
C TYR A 103 -2.59 -18.95 -2.30
N GLY A 104 -2.00 -17.83 -1.85
CA GLY A 104 -1.63 -17.59 -0.45
C GLY A 104 -0.15 -17.87 -0.15
N GLN A 105 0.17 -17.98 1.14
CA GLN A 105 1.55 -18.00 1.65
C GLN A 105 2.39 -19.19 1.19
N GLU A 106 1.76 -20.29 0.81
CA GLU A 106 2.45 -21.49 0.33
C GLU A 106 2.89 -21.40 -1.14
N PHE A 107 2.55 -20.30 -1.83
CA PHE A 107 2.93 -20.11 -3.22
C PHE A 107 4.45 -19.97 -3.35
N LYS A 108 5.06 -20.87 -4.11
CA LYS A 108 6.46 -20.75 -4.50
C LYS A 108 6.52 -20.22 -5.94
N PRO A 109 7.22 -19.10 -6.18
CA PRO A 109 7.50 -18.65 -7.54
C PRO A 109 8.16 -19.76 -8.36
N PRO A 110 7.87 -19.86 -9.66
CA PRO A 110 8.43 -20.90 -10.50
C PRO A 110 9.95 -20.76 -10.61
N SER A 111 10.65 -21.91 -10.60
CA SER A 111 12.09 -21.98 -10.81
C SER A 111 12.48 -21.61 -12.24
N TYR A 112 13.74 -21.23 -12.45
CA TYR A 112 14.32 -20.99 -13.78
C TYR A 112 14.06 -22.16 -14.74
N HIS A 113 14.26 -23.40 -14.28
CA HIS A 113 14.05 -24.58 -15.12
C HIS A 113 12.58 -24.78 -15.47
N GLU A 114 11.66 -24.48 -14.54
CA GLU A 114 10.23 -24.60 -14.75
C GLU A 114 9.72 -23.57 -15.76
N LEU A 115 10.20 -22.32 -15.68
CA LEU A 115 9.89 -21.28 -16.64
C LEU A 115 10.39 -21.63 -18.04
N ARG A 116 11.66 -22.04 -18.14
CA ARG A 116 12.33 -22.27 -19.42
C ARG A 116 11.78 -23.46 -20.20
N VAL A 117 11.33 -24.51 -19.51
CA VAL A 117 10.99 -25.79 -20.18
C VAL A 117 9.51 -26.14 -20.05
N PRO A 118 8.98 -26.61 -18.90
CA PRO A 118 7.60 -27.07 -18.83
C PRO A 118 6.57 -25.96 -19.00
N LEU A 119 6.77 -24.77 -18.40
CA LEU A 119 5.81 -23.67 -18.55
C LEU A 119 5.84 -23.07 -19.96
N LEU A 120 7.01 -23.00 -20.58
CA LEU A 120 7.13 -22.61 -21.99
C LEU A 120 6.37 -23.58 -22.91
N LYS A 121 6.55 -24.89 -22.73
CA LYS A 121 5.80 -25.91 -23.49
C LYS A 121 4.28 -25.76 -23.34
N LYS A 122 3.81 -25.58 -22.10
CA LYS A 122 2.38 -25.31 -21.84
C LYS A 122 1.90 -24.04 -22.55
N HIS A 123 2.70 -22.97 -22.56
CA HIS A 123 2.31 -21.74 -23.23
C HIS A 123 2.23 -21.92 -24.76
N VAL A 124 3.15 -22.68 -25.35
CA VAL A 124 3.10 -23.05 -26.78
C VAL A 124 1.83 -23.82 -27.09
N GLU A 125 1.46 -24.81 -26.26
CA GLU A 125 0.23 -25.57 -26.42
C GLU A 125 -1.02 -24.68 -26.33
N LEU A 126 -1.07 -23.75 -25.37
CA LEU A 126 -2.19 -22.82 -25.23
C LEU A 126 -2.32 -21.87 -26.44
N VAL A 127 -1.22 -21.35 -26.95
CA VAL A 127 -1.21 -20.54 -28.17
C VAL A 127 -1.67 -21.39 -29.36
N GLN A 128 -1.20 -22.62 -29.45
CA GLN A 128 -1.58 -23.54 -30.52
C GLN A 128 -3.08 -23.87 -30.50
N GLN A 129 -3.66 -24.07 -29.33
CA GLN A 129 -5.11 -24.23 -29.16
C GLN A 129 -5.87 -22.98 -29.58
N SER A 130 -5.42 -21.80 -29.15
CA SER A 130 -6.03 -20.52 -29.54
C SER A 130 -5.95 -20.24 -31.05
N LEU A 131 -4.96 -20.81 -31.74
CA LEU A 131 -4.81 -20.67 -33.19
C LEU A 131 -5.68 -21.65 -33.99
N GLU A 132 -6.22 -22.72 -33.37
CA GLU A 132 -6.93 -23.75 -34.11
C GLU A 132 -8.23 -23.20 -34.74
N GLU A 133 -8.96 -22.36 -34.01
CA GLU A 133 -10.15 -21.65 -34.53
C GLU A 133 -9.80 -20.82 -35.79
N HIS A 134 -8.66 -20.13 -35.77
CA HIS A 134 -8.19 -19.39 -36.93
C HIS A 134 -7.80 -20.29 -38.09
N ARG A 135 -7.17 -21.44 -37.82
CA ARG A 135 -6.80 -22.42 -38.86
C ARG A 135 -8.01 -23.04 -39.53
N GLU A 136 -9.06 -23.35 -38.78
CA GLU A 136 -10.33 -23.82 -39.34
C GLU A 136 -10.96 -22.79 -40.27
N TYR A 137 -10.95 -21.52 -39.86
CA TYR A 137 -11.42 -20.42 -40.69
C TYR A 137 -10.57 -20.27 -41.97
N TRP A 138 -9.24 -20.32 -41.86
CA TRP A 138 -8.33 -20.21 -43.01
C TRP A 138 -8.50 -21.34 -44.03
N LYS A 139 -8.93 -22.55 -43.63
CA LYS A 139 -9.24 -23.63 -44.57
C LYS A 139 -10.37 -23.27 -45.54
N GLN A 140 -11.28 -22.38 -45.14
CA GLN A 140 -12.43 -21.97 -45.94
C GLN A 140 -12.13 -20.75 -46.82
N VAL A 141 -11.49 -19.72 -46.24
CA VAL A 141 -11.31 -18.42 -46.91
C VAL A 141 -9.89 -18.18 -47.43
N GLY A 142 -8.94 -19.07 -47.09
CA GLY A 142 -7.52 -18.85 -47.30
C GLY A 142 -6.89 -17.95 -46.23
N CYS A 143 -5.57 -17.78 -46.27
CA CYS A 143 -4.83 -16.88 -45.38
C CYS A 143 -3.68 -16.24 -46.16
N THR A 144 -3.54 -14.92 -46.05
CA THR A 144 -2.37 -14.20 -46.59
C THR A 144 -1.40 -13.94 -45.44
N ILE A 145 -0.19 -14.50 -45.54
CA ILE A 145 0.88 -14.25 -44.57
C ILE A 145 1.69 -13.07 -45.07
N MET A 146 1.63 -11.95 -44.36
CA MET A 146 2.54 -10.81 -44.57
C MET A 146 3.78 -11.01 -43.72
N ILE A 147 4.94 -11.09 -44.37
CA ILE A 147 6.23 -11.23 -43.70
C ILE A 147 6.89 -9.85 -43.71
N ASP A 148 7.15 -9.29 -42.54
CA ASP A 148 7.97 -8.10 -42.39
C ASP A 148 9.45 -8.49 -42.21
N GLY A 149 10.32 -7.91 -43.03
CA GLY A 149 11.76 -8.11 -42.94
C GLY A 149 12.45 -6.77 -42.70
N TRP A 150 13.25 -6.67 -41.64
CA TRP A 150 14.14 -5.54 -41.41
C TRP A 150 15.55 -6.05 -41.10
N THR A 151 16.56 -5.34 -41.61
CA THR A 151 17.97 -5.67 -41.38
C THR A 151 18.55 -4.70 -40.36
N ASP A 152 19.12 -5.23 -39.27
CA ASP A 152 19.85 -4.41 -38.30
C ASP A 152 21.15 -3.90 -38.94
N LYS A 153 21.38 -2.58 -38.87
CA LYS A 153 22.56 -1.90 -39.41
C LYS A 153 23.72 -1.84 -38.42
N ARG A 154 23.57 -2.39 -37.21
CA ARG A 154 24.64 -2.41 -36.21
C ARG A 154 25.70 -3.45 -36.58
N ARG A 155 26.86 -2.96 -37.04
CA ARG A 155 28.10 -3.70 -37.22
C ARG A 155 29.23 -2.94 -36.55
#